data_AF-A0A0Q9M6S7-F1
#
_entry.id   AF-A0A0Q9M6S7-F1
#
_cell.length_a   1.000
_cell.length_b   1.000
_cell.length_c   1.000
_cell.angle_alpha   90.00
_cell.angle_beta   90.00
_cell.angle_gamma   90.00
#
_symmetry.space_group_name_H-M   'P 1'
#
loop_
_entity.id
_entity.type
_entity.pdbx_description
1 polymer ?
#
loop_
_entity_poly.entity_id
_entity_poly.type
_entity_poly.pdbx_seq_one_letter_code
_entity_poly.pdbx_strand_id
1 'polypeptide(L)'
;MNKYGRQAQEAWKTASPTHYSQMQDPEDFFTKLGEQAQEQVIELQRKLAGPDPAGESYLEKVGRLNAARNQAEEIVRYDLLSPPETEDEDENVNPGLQQYLDSMAEAEDLRQQL
;
A
#
# COMPACT_ATOMS: atom_id res chain seq x y z
N MET A 1 6.05 -19.99 -4.39
CA MET A 1 5.63 -18.58 -4.36
C MET A 1 5.02 -18.09 -5.68
N ASN A 2 3.86 -17.43 -5.64
CA ASN A 2 3.16 -16.89 -6.83
C ASN A 2 3.62 -15.45 -7.19
N LYS A 3 2.90 -14.77 -8.12
CA LYS A 3 3.25 -13.39 -8.52
C LYS A 3 3.12 -12.37 -7.38
N TYR A 4 2.12 -12.51 -6.52
CA TYR A 4 1.83 -11.57 -5.43
C TYR A 4 2.88 -11.69 -4.33
N GLY A 5 3.23 -12.93 -3.95
CA GLY A 5 4.30 -13.19 -2.99
C GLY A 5 5.65 -12.61 -3.42
N ARG A 6 6.01 -12.78 -4.70
CA ARG A 6 7.25 -12.17 -5.24
C ARG A 6 7.21 -10.64 -5.22
N GLN A 7 6.07 -10.03 -5.60
CA GLN A 7 5.92 -8.58 -5.56
C GLN A 7 6.04 -8.04 -4.13
N ALA A 8 5.39 -8.69 -3.18
CA ALA A 8 5.49 -8.33 -1.76
C ALA A 8 6.94 -8.48 -1.27
N GLN A 9 7.60 -9.60 -1.58
CA GLN A 9 8.97 -9.84 -1.16
C GLN A 9 9.93 -8.74 -1.64
N GLU A 10 9.84 -8.34 -2.91
CA GLU A 10 10.68 -7.26 -3.46
C GLU A 10 10.33 -5.89 -2.86
N ALA A 11 9.04 -5.63 -2.60
CA ALA A 11 8.62 -4.40 -1.93
C ALA A 11 9.18 -4.33 -0.50
N TRP A 12 9.12 -5.43 0.27
CA TRP A 12 9.62 -5.47 1.64
C TRP A 12 11.14 -5.37 1.73
N LYS A 13 11.88 -6.00 0.81
CA LYS A 13 13.34 -5.82 0.71
C LYS A 13 13.73 -4.35 0.51
N THR A 14 12.91 -3.60 -0.21
CA THR A 14 13.18 -2.20 -0.57
C THR A 14 12.73 -1.23 0.53
N ALA A 15 11.51 -1.41 1.03
CA ALA A 15 10.87 -0.47 1.95
C ALA A 15 11.07 -0.81 3.43
N SER A 16 11.44 -2.05 3.77
CA SER A 16 11.69 -2.47 5.15
C SER A 16 12.82 -3.52 5.25
N PRO A 17 14.05 -3.16 4.84
CA PRO A 17 15.17 -4.10 4.78
C PRO A 17 15.51 -4.71 6.14
N THR A 18 15.39 -3.93 7.22
CA THR A 18 15.63 -4.40 8.60
C THR A 18 14.65 -5.51 8.97
N HIS A 19 13.34 -5.30 8.80
CA HIS A 19 12.33 -6.32 9.07
C HIS A 19 12.52 -7.56 8.19
N TYR A 20 12.80 -7.37 6.88
CA TYR A 20 13.05 -8.49 5.97
C TYR A 20 14.24 -9.34 6.43
N SER A 21 15.33 -8.71 6.89
CA SER A 21 16.54 -9.41 7.34
C SER A 21 16.33 -10.24 8.62
N GLN A 22 15.33 -9.89 9.43
CA GLN A 22 15.01 -10.54 10.69
C GLN A 22 14.02 -11.70 10.52
N MET A 23 13.45 -11.89 9.33
CA MET A 23 12.53 -12.99 9.06
C MET A 23 13.26 -14.35 9.13
N GLN A 24 12.65 -15.30 9.85
CA GLN A 24 13.21 -16.65 9.99
C GLN A 24 13.08 -17.48 8.71
N ASP A 25 11.92 -17.42 8.04
CA ASP A 25 11.65 -18.12 6.79
C ASP A 25 10.89 -17.20 5.82
N PRO A 26 11.61 -16.32 5.10
CA PRO A 26 10.97 -15.41 4.16
C PRO A 26 10.32 -16.16 2.99
N GLU A 27 10.81 -17.34 2.59
CA GLU A 27 10.26 -18.06 1.44
C GLU A 27 8.86 -18.62 1.74
N ASP A 28 8.69 -19.26 2.90
CA ASP A 28 7.37 -19.74 3.35
C ASP A 28 6.42 -18.58 3.62
N PHE A 29 6.90 -17.51 4.28
CA PHE A 29 6.10 -16.32 4.56
C PHE A 29 5.50 -15.70 3.28
N PHE A 30 6.34 -15.38 2.30
CA PHE A 30 5.87 -14.74 1.06
C PHE A 30 5.13 -15.71 0.15
N THR A 31 5.34 -17.03 0.28
CA THR A 31 4.50 -18.03 -0.41
C THR A 31 3.07 -17.98 0.12
N LYS A 32 2.88 -18.04 1.44
CA LYS A 32 1.56 -17.96 2.09
C LYS A 32 0.88 -16.61 1.86
N LEU A 33 1.62 -15.52 2.00
CA LEU A 33 1.10 -14.17 1.77
C LEU A 33 0.62 -14.00 0.31
N GLY A 34 1.37 -14.56 -0.64
CA GLY A 34 0.98 -14.56 -2.04
C GLY A 34 -0.30 -15.36 -2.31
N GLU A 35 -0.46 -16.53 -1.71
CA GLU A 35 -1.67 -17.36 -1.83
C GLU A 35 -2.90 -16.63 -1.26
N GLN A 36 -2.77 -16.07 -0.06
CA GLN A 36 -3.81 -15.26 0.55
C GLN A 36 -4.19 -14.05 -0.32
N ALA A 37 -3.21 -13.35 -0.88
CA ALA A 37 -3.46 -12.22 -1.78
C ALA A 37 -4.21 -12.65 -3.05
N GLN A 38 -3.87 -13.79 -3.63
CA GLN A 38 -4.55 -14.31 -4.81
C GLN A 38 -6.03 -14.59 -4.51
N GLU A 39 -6.33 -15.20 -3.36
CA GLU A 39 -7.71 -15.46 -2.93
C GLU A 39 -8.49 -14.14 -2.73
N GLN A 40 -7.90 -13.18 -2.02
CA GLN A 40 -8.54 -11.88 -1.80
C GLN A 40 -8.78 -11.10 -3.09
N VAL A 41 -7.84 -11.12 -4.05
CA VAL A 41 -8.04 -10.49 -5.36
C VAL A 41 -9.21 -11.11 -6.10
N ILE A 42 -9.34 -12.44 -6.11
CA ILE A 42 -10.45 -13.14 -6.77
C ILE A 42 -11.80 -12.77 -6.13
N GLU A 43 -11.85 -12.68 -4.81
CA GLU A 43 -13.06 -12.27 -4.09
C GLU A 43 -13.44 -10.82 -4.35
N LEU A 44 -12.47 -9.90 -4.22
CA LEU A 44 -12.69 -8.47 -4.44
C LEU A 44 -13.03 -8.17 -5.90
N GLN A 45 -12.36 -8.81 -6.86
CA GLN A 45 -12.68 -8.65 -8.28
C GLN A 45 -14.14 -9.02 -8.56
N ARG A 46 -14.66 -10.13 -8.01
CA ARG A 46 -16.06 -10.52 -8.17
C ARG A 46 -17.02 -9.49 -7.56
N LYS A 47 -16.70 -8.98 -6.37
CA LYS A 47 -17.49 -7.95 -5.68
C LYS A 47 -17.51 -6.63 -6.46
N LEU A 48 -16.36 -6.19 -6.95
CA LEU A 48 -16.19 -4.93 -7.69
C LEU A 48 -16.79 -5.00 -9.10
N ALA A 49 -16.66 -6.13 -9.78
CA ALA A 49 -17.24 -6.31 -11.10
C ALA A 49 -18.78 -6.26 -11.06
N GLY A 50 -19.38 -6.90 -10.06
CA GLY A 50 -20.83 -7.08 -9.99
C GLY A 50 -21.39 -7.96 -11.12
N PRO A 51 -22.72 -8.12 -11.16
CA PRO A 51 -23.39 -8.87 -12.23
C PRO A 51 -23.27 -8.17 -13.59
N ASP A 52 -23.50 -8.90 -14.67
CA ASP A 52 -23.51 -8.34 -16.02
C ASP A 52 -24.73 -7.40 -16.21
N PRO A 53 -24.52 -6.12 -16.56
CA PRO A 53 -25.61 -5.20 -16.87
C PRO A 53 -26.38 -5.61 -18.14
N ALA A 54 -27.68 -5.33 -18.16
CA ALA A 54 -28.49 -5.54 -19.36
C ALA A 54 -28.01 -4.65 -20.51
N GLY A 55 -27.78 -5.25 -21.68
CA GLY A 55 -27.30 -4.52 -22.86
C GLY A 55 -25.79 -4.28 -22.91
N GLU A 56 -25.01 -4.78 -21.94
CA GLU A 56 -23.55 -4.71 -21.97
C GLU A 56 -23.00 -5.50 -23.18
N SER A 57 -22.24 -4.82 -24.04
CA SER A 57 -21.52 -5.45 -25.14
C SER A 57 -20.28 -6.20 -24.64
N TYR A 58 -19.74 -7.09 -25.48
CA TYR A 58 -18.56 -7.88 -25.12
C TYR A 58 -17.35 -7.02 -24.69
N LEU A 59 -17.06 -5.94 -25.40
CA LEU A 59 -15.89 -5.10 -25.08
C LEU A 59 -16.10 -4.29 -23.82
N GLU A 60 -17.33 -3.83 -23.54
CA GLU A 60 -17.68 -3.17 -22.29
C GLU A 60 -17.50 -4.12 -21.11
N LYS A 61 -17.93 -5.37 -21.25
CA LYS A 61 -17.72 -6.42 -20.25
C LYS A 61 -16.23 -6.66 -19.98
N VAL A 62 -15.42 -6.82 -21.03
CA VAL A 62 -13.97 -6.99 -20.88
C VAL A 62 -13.35 -5.78 -20.16
N GLY A 63 -13.76 -4.57 -20.52
CA GLY A 63 -13.32 -3.33 -19.86
C GLY A 63 -13.66 -3.33 -18.36
N ARG A 64 -14.91 -3.60 -18.00
CA ARG A 64 -15.37 -3.65 -16.61
C ARG A 64 -14.63 -4.71 -15.79
N LEU A 65 -14.49 -5.93 -16.32
CA LEU A 65 -13.81 -7.02 -15.63
C LEU A 65 -12.31 -6.73 -15.41
N ASN A 66 -11.65 -6.09 -16.39
CA ASN A 66 -10.26 -5.66 -16.23
C ASN A 66 -10.11 -4.53 -15.21
N ALA A 67 -11.02 -3.55 -15.22
CA ALA A 67 -11.03 -2.47 -14.24
C ALA A 67 -11.23 -3.00 -12.81
N ALA A 68 -12.19 -3.90 -12.62
CA ALA A 68 -12.44 -4.55 -11.33
C ALA A 68 -11.23 -5.36 -10.85
N ARG A 69 -10.54 -6.06 -11.76
CA ARG A 69 -9.31 -6.79 -11.43
C ARG A 69 -8.20 -5.84 -11.01
N ASN A 70 -7.95 -4.79 -11.76
CA ASN A 70 -6.89 -3.82 -11.44
C ASN A 70 -7.14 -3.17 -10.08
N GLN A 71 -8.38 -2.75 -9.82
CA GLN A 71 -8.76 -2.18 -8.54
C GLN A 71 -8.62 -3.19 -7.38
N ALA A 72 -9.01 -4.45 -7.59
CA ALA A 72 -8.79 -5.49 -6.59
C ALA A 72 -7.30 -5.75 -6.30
N GLU A 73 -6.47 -5.79 -7.35
CA GLU A 73 -5.02 -5.96 -7.19
C GLU A 73 -4.38 -4.78 -6.43
N GLU A 74 -4.83 -3.54 -6.68
CA GLU A 74 -4.33 -2.36 -5.96
C GLU A 74 -4.76 -2.33 -4.49
N ILE A 75 -6.02 -2.66 -4.19
CA ILE A 75 -6.50 -2.73 -2.80
C ILE A 75 -5.71 -3.79 -2.03
N VAL A 76 -5.57 -5.00 -2.56
CA VAL A 76 -4.83 -6.08 -1.88
C VAL A 76 -3.34 -5.74 -1.76
N ARG A 77 -2.77 -5.03 -2.74
CA ARG A 77 -1.39 -4.56 -2.64
C ARG A 77 -1.21 -3.68 -1.42
N TYR A 78 -2.09 -2.68 -1.25
CA TYR A 78 -2.03 -1.74 -0.15
C TYR A 78 -2.33 -2.40 1.20
N ASP A 79 -3.46 -3.13 1.31
CA ASP A 79 -3.98 -3.64 2.58
C ASP A 79 -3.22 -4.87 3.12
N LEU A 80 -2.65 -5.69 2.22
CA LEU A 80 -2.08 -6.99 2.60
C LEU A 80 -0.59 -7.14 2.24
N LEU A 81 -0.17 -6.61 1.10
CA LEU A 81 1.20 -6.86 0.59
C LEU A 81 2.22 -5.81 1.02
N SER A 82 1.79 -4.69 1.58
CA SER A 82 2.68 -3.64 2.09
C SER A 82 3.45 -4.14 3.32
N PRO A 83 4.71 -3.72 3.51
CA PRO A 83 5.38 -3.91 4.79
C PRO A 83 4.60 -3.19 5.90
N PRO A 84 4.77 -3.61 7.17
CA PRO A 84 4.21 -2.85 8.27
C PRO A 84 4.71 -1.41 8.20
N GLU A 85 3.83 -0.46 8.53
CA GLU A 85 4.24 0.91 8.79
C GLU A 85 5.29 0.84 9.90
N THR A 86 6.53 1.15 9.56
CA THR A 86 7.56 1.37 10.57
C THR A 86 7.15 2.65 11.28
N GLU A 87 6.89 2.59 12.59
CA GLU A 87 6.98 3.79 13.43
C GLU A 87 8.34 4.41 13.09
N ASP A 88 8.32 5.61 12.55
CA ASP A 88 9.41 6.23 11.80
C ASP A 88 10.79 5.94 12.42
N GLU A 89 11.72 5.38 11.63
CA GLU A 89 13.15 5.51 11.92
C GLU A 89 13.49 6.99 11.78
N ASP A 90 13.26 7.72 12.87
CA ASP A 90 13.36 9.17 13.03
C ASP A 90 12.53 9.96 12.01
N GLU A 91 11.55 10.69 12.52
CA GLU A 91 11.07 11.94 11.94
C GLU A 91 12.27 12.66 11.30
N ASN A 92 12.44 12.54 9.98
CA ASN A 92 13.46 13.29 9.24
C ASN A 92 12.89 14.69 9.10
N VAL A 93 12.77 15.37 10.25
CA VAL A 93 12.36 16.75 10.33
C VAL A 93 13.43 17.49 9.55
N ASN A 94 13.05 17.95 8.37
CA ASN A 94 13.91 18.80 7.58
C ASN A 94 14.31 19.97 8.49
N PRO A 95 15.60 20.14 8.84
CA PRO A 95 16.00 21.12 9.84
C PRO A 95 15.59 22.55 9.46
N GLY A 96 15.49 22.85 8.16
CA GLY A 96 15.01 24.13 7.66
C GLY A 96 13.52 24.36 7.86
N LEU A 97 12.70 23.30 7.82
CA LEU A 97 11.27 23.37 8.17
C LEU A 97 11.09 23.61 9.66
N GLN A 98 11.85 22.93 10.51
CA GLN A 98 11.78 23.18 11.95
C GLN A 98 12.14 24.62 12.29
N GLN A 99 13.23 25.13 11.72
CA GLN A 99 13.67 26.50 11.93
C GLN A 99 12.64 27.54 11.47
N TYR A 100 11.95 27.27 10.35
CA TYR A 100 10.84 28.10 9.88
C TYR A 100 9.66 28.09 10.86
N LEU A 101 9.23 26.91 11.33
CA LEU A 101 8.14 26.77 12.29
C LEU A 101 8.44 27.48 13.61
N ASP A 102 9.66 27.33 14.11
CA ASP A 102 10.11 28.00 15.34
C ASP A 102 10.08 29.53 15.17
N SER A 103 10.60 30.04 14.05
CA SER A 103 10.58 31.49 13.76
C SER A 103 9.16 32.06 13.62
N MET A 104 8.21 31.26 13.11
CA MET A 104 6.82 31.65 12.98
C MET A 104 6.13 31.72 14.35
N ALA A 105 6.38 30.73 15.21
CA ALA A 105 5.86 30.70 16.57
C ALA A 105 6.38 31.90 17.40
N GLU A 106 7.67 32.21 17.29
CA GLU A 106 8.26 33.40 17.94
C GLU A 106 7.61 34.71 17.46
N ALA A 107 7.37 34.83 16.14
CA ALA A 107 6.74 36.02 15.57
C ALA A 107 5.27 36.18 16.01
N GLU A 108 4.55 35.07 16.24
CA GLU A 108 3.19 35.09 16.76
C GLU A 108 3.15 35.50 18.24
N ASP A 109 4.06 34.98 19.06
CA ASP A 109 4.18 35.37 20.48
C ASP A 109 4.51 36.87 20.63
N LEU A 110 5.43 37.38 19.81
CA LEU A 110 5.76 38.81 19.77
C LEU A 110 4.56 39.68 19.36
N ARG A 111 3.69 39.19 18.47
CA ARG A 111 2.48 39.91 18.06
C ARG A 111 1.40 39.92 19.14
N GLN A 112 1.34 38.89 19.99
CA GLN A 112 0.35 38.82 21.07
C GLN A 112 0.74 39.65 22.30
N GLN A 113 1.99 40.13 22.38
CA GLN A 113 2.51 40.93 23.49
C GLN A 113 2.45 42.46 23.26
N LEU A 114 1.92 42.92 22.12
CA LEU A 114 1.67 44.32 21.77
C LEU A 114 0.18 44.66 21.85
#